data_AF-A0A920TXF7-F1
#
_entry.id   AF-A0A920TXF7-F1
#
_cell.length_a   1.000
_cell.length_b   1.000
_cell.length_c   1.000
_cell.angle_alpha   90.00
_cell.angle_beta   90.00
_cell.angle_gamma   90.00
#
_symmetry.space_group_name_H-M   'P 1'
#
loop_
_entity.id
_entity.type
_entity.pdbx_description
1 polymer ?
#
loop_
_entity_poly.entity_id
_entity_poly.type
_entity_poly.pdbx_seq_one_letter_code
_entity_poly.pdbx_strand_id
1 'polypeptide(L)' 'MRGQKILVQVTKESRDAKGPTLNNSSIPGRFLVLMHGQGSAVSRKIEDDQKERNLRISLRF' A
#
# COMPACT_ATOMS: atom_id res chain seq x y z
N MET A 1 -8.19 -16.14 -15.52
CA MET A 1 -7.52 -17.42 -15.20
C MET A 1 -8.19 -18.02 -13.97
N ARG A 2 -8.84 -19.19 -14.06
CA ARG A 2 -9.37 -19.90 -12.89
C ARG A 2 -8.29 -20.81 -12.32
N GLY A 3 -8.17 -20.89 -11.00
CA GLY A 3 -7.22 -21.78 -10.31
C GLY A 3 -5.81 -21.21 -10.09
N GLN A 4 -5.54 -19.94 -10.43
CA GLN A 4 -4.25 -19.32 -10.11
C GLN A 4 -4.16 -19.05 -8.60
N LYS A 5 -3.08 -19.51 -7.97
CA LYS A 5 -2.75 -19.16 -6.58
C LYS A 5 -2.06 -17.80 -6.57
N ILE A 6 -2.62 -16.85 -5.82
CA ILE A 6 -2.08 -15.51 -5.64
C ILE A 6 -1.96 -15.20 -4.15
N LEU A 7 -0.93 -14.42 -3.78
CA LEU A 7 -0.81 -13.90 -2.42
C LEU A 7 -1.74 -12.70 -2.25
N VAL A 8 -2.56 -12.73 -1.20
CA VAL A 8 -3.57 -11.70 -0.92
C VAL A 8 -3.55 -11.31 0.55
N GLN A 9 -3.90 -10.06 0.85
CA GLN A 9 -4.06 -9.57 2.21
C GLN A 9 -5.54 -9.27 2.49
N VAL A 10 -6.04 -9.76 3.62
CA VAL A 10 -7.36 -9.40 4.14
C VAL A 10 -7.30 -7.98 4.68
N THR A 11 -8.16 -7.10 4.18
CA THR A 11 -8.23 -5.69 4.60
C THR A 11 -9.47 -5.38 5.41
N LYS A 12 -10.56 -6.09 5.14
CA LYS A 12 -11.79 -6.03 5.91
C LYS A 12 -12.25 -7.44 6.18
N GLU A 13 -12.68 -7.67 7.41
CA GLU A 13 -13.32 -8.93 7.80
C GLU A 13 -14.61 -9.14 7.00
N SER A 14 -15.03 -10.40 6.96
CA SER A 14 -16.33 -10.77 6.39
C SER A 14 -17.46 -10.11 7.16
N ARG A 15 -18.51 -9.70 6.46
CA ARG A 15 -19.72 -9.17 7.07
C ARG A 15 -20.95 -9.79 6.41
N ASP A 16 -21.87 -10.28 7.22
CA ASP A 16 -23.09 -10.97 6.79
C ASP A 16 -22.75 -12.14 5.85
N ALA A 17 -23.34 -12.17 4.65
CA ALA A 17 -23.05 -13.16 3.61
C ALA A 17 -21.88 -12.76 2.68
N LYS A 18 -21.24 -11.60 2.89
CA LYS A 18 -20.15 -11.12 2.02
C LYS A 18 -18.80 -11.59 2.57
N GLY A 19 -18.05 -12.30 1.73
CA GLY A 19 -16.68 -12.70 2.01
C GLY A 19 -15.75 -11.49 2.28
N PRO A 20 -14.58 -11.73 2.89
CA PRO A 20 -13.63 -10.69 3.25
C PRO A 20 -13.12 -9.93 2.02
N THR A 21 -12.75 -8.66 2.22
CA THR A 21 -12.15 -7.86 1.15
C THR A 21 -10.66 -8.14 1.07
N LEU A 22 -10.20 -8.53 -0.12
CA LEU A 22 -8.82 -8.90 -0.40
C LEU A 22 -8.15 -7.83 -1.27
N ASN A 23 -6.94 -7.41 -0.88
CA ASN A 23 -6.11 -6.49 -1.67
C ASN A 23 -4.71 -7.08 -1.88
N ASN A 24 -3.91 -6.39 -2.70
CA ASN A 24 -2.48 -6.64 -2.83
C ASN A 24 -1.77 -6.40 -1.49
N SER A 25 -0.76 -7.22 -1.22
CA SER A 25 -0.06 -7.22 0.08
C SER A 25 0.75 -5.94 0.29
N SER A 26 0.58 -5.30 1.44
CA SER A 26 1.36 -4.14 1.90
C SER A 26 1.91 -4.39 3.29
N ILE A 27 3.13 -3.91 3.54
CA ILE A 27 3.80 -4.08 4.84
C ILE A 27 4.04 -2.68 5.43
N PRO A 28 3.28 -2.28 6.46
CA PRO A 28 3.51 -1.03 7.15
C PRO A 28 4.75 -1.13 8.04
N GLY A 29 5.64 -0.15 7.92
CA GLY A 29 6.75 0.09 8.83
C GLY A 29 6.52 1.36 9.65
N ARG A 30 7.52 1.74 10.44
CA ARG A 30 7.44 2.92 11.32
C ARG A 30 7.24 4.23 10.57
N PHE A 31 7.85 4.37 9.38
CA PHE A 31 7.87 5.62 8.61
C PHE A 31 7.41 5.46 7.16
N LEU A 32 7.30 4.22 6.67
CA LEU A 32 7.06 3.89 5.26
C LEU A 32 6.08 2.71 5.18
N VAL A 33 5.40 2.58 4.05
CA VAL A 33 4.60 1.39 3.71
C VAL A 33 5.20 0.78 2.45
N LEU A 34 5.63 -0.48 2.52
CA LEU A 34 6.10 -1.20 1.35
C LEU A 34 4.90 -1.76 0.59
N MET A 35 4.78 -1.39 -0.69
CA MET A 35 3.78 -1.92 -1.60
C MET A 35 4.47 -2.82 -2.64
N HIS A 36 4.05 -4.08 -2.74
CA HIS A 36 4.60 -4.98 -3.76
C HIS A 36 4.18 -4.55 -5.18
N GLY A 37 5.16 -4.35 -6.07
CA GLY A 37 4.92 -4.04 -7.48
C GLY A 37 4.34 -2.65 -7.76
N GLN A 38 4.55 -1.69 -6.85
CA GLN A 38 4.16 -0.29 -7.03
C GLN A 38 5.40 0.61 -6.87
N GLY A 39 5.34 1.81 -7.46
CA GLY A 39 6.37 2.83 -7.25
C GLY A 39 6.29 3.50 -5.87
N SER A 40 7.18 4.46 -5.63
CA SER A 40 7.19 5.25 -4.40
C SER A 40 6.27 6.47 -4.48
N ALA A 41 5.66 6.81 -3.34
CA ALA A 41 4.78 7.96 -3.18
C ALA A 41 4.92 8.57 -1.78
N VAL A 42 4.57 9.85 -1.65
CA VAL A 42 4.60 10.58 -0.37
C VAL A 42 3.17 10.80 0.13
N SER A 43 3.00 10.80 1.46
CA SER A 43 1.69 10.98 2.10
C SER A 43 1.10 12.35 1.80
N ARG A 44 -0.20 12.37 1.44
CA ARG A 44 -0.98 13.61 1.24
C ARG A 44 -1.13 14.47 2.50
N LYS A 45 -0.77 13.95 3.68
CA LYS A 45 -0.75 14.72 4.94
C LYS A 45 0.49 15.61 5.08
N ILE A 46 1.45 15.52 4.16
CA ILE A 46 2.59 16.44 4.13
C ILE A 46 2.16 17.66 3.33
N GLU A 47 2.00 18.78 4.01
CA GLU A 47 1.54 20.04 3.42
C GLU A 47 2.70 20.95 2.97
N ASP A 48 3.92 20.66 3.44
CA ASP A 48 5.13 21.38 3.05
C ASP A 48 5.66 20.84 1.72
N ASP A 49 5.51 21.64 0.67
CA ASP A 49 5.94 21.33 -0.70
C ASP A 49 7.45 21.03 -0.82
N GLN A 50 8.29 21.74 -0.05
CA GLN A 50 9.73 21.49 -0.09
C GLN A 50 10.06 20.15 0.56
N LYS A 51 9.41 19.85 1.68
CA LYS A 51 9.57 18.56 2.35
C LYS A 51 9.05 17.40 1.50
N GLU A 52 7.90 17.56 0.86
CA GLU A 52 7.32 16.57 -0.06
C GLU A 52 8.27 16.26 -1.20
N ARG A 53 8.83 17.30 -1.82
CA ARG A 53 9.77 17.17 -2.93
C ARG A 53 11.05 16.45 -2.51
N ASN A 54 11.61 16.81 -1.37
CA ASN A 54 12.81 16.19 -0.82
C ASN A 54 12.58 14.70 -0.53
N LEU A 55 11.41 14.34 0.03
CA LEU A 55 11.04 12.95 0.28
C LEU A 55 10.86 12.16 -1.02
N ARG A 56 10.28 12.74 -2.08
CA ARG A 56 10.16 12.07 -3.40
C ARG A 56 11.50 11.79 -4.04
N ILE A 57 12.45 12.71 -3.90
CA ILE A 57 13.82 12.50 -4.39
C ILE A 57 14.50 11.39 -3.58
N SER A 58 14.39 11.43 -2.25
CA SER A 58 15.01 10.43 -1.37
C SER A 58 14.42 9.02 -1.53
N LEU A 59 13.15 8.90 -1.91
CA LEU A 59 12.45 7.62 -2.10
C LEU A 59 12.48 7.11 -3.55
N ARG A 60 13.25 7.76 -4.43
CA ARG A 60 13.55 7.23 -5.76
C ARG A 60 14.71 6.24 -5.62
N PHE A 61 14.36 4.95 -5.64
CA PHE A 61 15.30 3.85 -5.84
C PHE A 61 15.19 3.36 -7.28
#